data_AF-A0A7X0NIQ9-F1
#
_entry.id   AF-A0A7X0NIQ9-F1
#
_cell.length_a   1.000
_cell.length_b   1.000
_cell.length_c   1.000
_cell.angle_alpha   90.00
_cell.angle_beta   90.00
_cell.angle_gamma   90.00
#
_symmetry.space_group_name_H-M   'P 1'
#
loop_
_entity.id
_entity.type
_entity.pdbx_description
1 polymer ?
#
loop_
_entity_poly.entity_id
_entity_poly.type
_entity_poly.pdbx_seq_one_letter_code
_entity_poly.pdbx_strand_id
1 'polypeptide(L)'
;MSALHKEVRVEKDINLIYDFTEKPNLTQLKAHEDRAVIAKLRADLVLPNDKILTVDIDFDTDSGYHNNSIMVMDDFGVEMIATAFEVKYGKIHADKIRTAWNERQKENDPRKPTYILVQKPEDENTIPKSHPKCGDEKHPPKLAPQSIT
;
A
#
# COMPACT_ATOMS: atom_id res chain seq x y z
N MET A 1 -21.46 22.64 6.74
CA MET A 1 -20.58 22.00 5.74
C MET A 1 -20.05 23.07 4.80
N SER A 2 -18.75 23.10 4.51
CA SER A 2 -18.19 24.01 3.50
C SER A 2 -18.47 23.45 2.10
N ALA A 3 -18.87 24.30 1.15
CA ALA A 3 -19.23 23.87 -0.21
C ALA A 3 -18.07 23.23 -1.00
N LEU A 4 -16.83 23.37 -0.52
CA LEU A 4 -15.61 22.81 -1.12
C LEU A 4 -15.25 21.41 -0.61
N HIS A 5 -15.89 20.91 0.45
CA HIS A 5 -15.62 19.57 0.99
C HIS A 5 -16.78 18.63 0.68
N LYS A 6 -16.49 17.56 -0.06
CA LYS A 6 -17.45 16.51 -0.38
C LYS A 6 -17.04 15.21 0.30
N GLU A 7 -17.84 14.78 1.25
CA GLU A 7 -17.70 13.47 1.85
C GLU A 7 -18.45 12.42 1.01
N VAL A 8 -17.77 11.33 0.66
CA VAL A 8 -18.33 10.17 -0.05
C VAL A 8 -18.15 8.94 0.82
N ARG A 9 -19.27 8.42 1.34
CA ARG A 9 -19.29 7.20 2.14
C ARG A 9 -19.06 5.98 1.25
N VAL A 10 -17.80 5.56 1.15
CA VAL A 10 -17.40 4.36 0.41
C VAL A 10 -17.95 3.12 1.10
N GLU A 11 -17.79 3.02 2.41
CA GLU A 11 -18.33 1.92 3.21
C GLU A 11 -18.90 2.37 4.55
N LYS A 12 -19.46 1.44 5.33
CA LYS A 12 -20.05 1.72 6.64
C LYS A 12 -19.19 2.67 7.49
N ASP A 13 -17.92 2.36 7.64
CA ASP A 13 -16.98 3.08 8.51
C ASP A 13 -15.80 3.69 7.71
N ILE A 14 -15.96 3.89 6.40
CA ILE A 14 -14.93 4.46 5.50
C ILE A 14 -15.54 5.56 4.63
N ASN A 15 -15.07 6.79 4.83
CA ASN A 15 -15.47 7.97 4.07
C ASN A 15 -14.25 8.55 3.34
N LEU A 16 -14.40 8.81 2.04
CA LEU A 16 -13.45 9.63 1.29
C LEU A 16 -13.89 11.09 1.40
N ILE A 17 -13.05 11.91 2.02
CA ILE A 17 -13.27 13.35 2.12
C ILE A 17 -12.47 14.01 0.98
N TYR A 18 -13.19 14.42 -0.06
CA TYR A 18 -12.62 15.21 -1.15
C TYR A 18 -12.63 16.69 -0.74
N ASP A 19 -11.44 17.26 -0.58
CA ASP A 19 -11.25 18.71 -0.48
C ASP A 19 -10.97 19.26 -1.89
N PHE A 20 -11.95 19.96 -2.46
CA PHE A 20 -11.85 20.61 -3.77
C PHE A 20 -11.27 22.03 -3.70
N THR A 21 -10.71 22.43 -2.55
CA THR A 21 -9.94 23.68 -2.46
C THR A 21 -8.72 23.59 -3.38
N GLU A 22 -8.64 24.48 -4.37
CA GLU A 22 -7.50 24.55 -5.30
C GLU A 22 -6.20 24.82 -4.53
N LYS A 23 -5.16 24.04 -4.85
CA LYS A 23 -3.84 24.11 -4.23
C LYS A 23 -2.77 24.05 -5.32
N PRO A 24 -1.80 24.99 -5.35
CA PRO A 24 -0.70 24.90 -6.29
C PRO A 24 0.16 23.67 -6.01
N ASN A 25 0.70 23.05 -7.06
CA ASN A 25 1.73 22.02 -6.90
C ASN A 25 3.05 22.67 -6.49
N LEU A 26 3.37 22.60 -5.19
CA LEU A 26 4.62 23.12 -4.61
C LEU A 26 5.72 22.04 -4.49
N THR A 27 5.52 20.88 -5.09
CA THR A 27 6.52 19.80 -5.15
C THR A 27 7.26 19.82 -6.49
N GLN A 28 8.32 19.02 -6.61
CA GLN A 28 8.98 18.78 -7.91
C GLN A 28 8.28 17.66 -8.73
N LEU A 29 7.22 17.05 -8.20
CA LEU A 29 6.52 15.94 -8.84
C LEU A 29 5.72 16.44 -10.04
N LYS A 30 5.79 15.70 -11.15
CA LYS A 30 4.95 15.91 -12.33
C LYS A 30 3.94 14.78 -12.43
N ALA A 31 2.68 15.13 -12.60
CA ALA A 31 1.64 14.16 -12.96
C ALA A 31 1.85 13.66 -14.40
N HIS A 32 1.25 12.52 -14.74
CA HIS A 32 1.17 12.04 -16.12
C HIS A 32 -0.03 12.68 -16.83
N GLU A 33 -0.07 12.63 -18.16
CA GLU A 33 -1.16 13.23 -18.96
C GLU A 33 -2.55 12.67 -18.61
N ASP A 34 -2.61 11.41 -18.16
CA ASP A 34 -3.83 10.69 -17.79
C ASP A 34 -3.95 10.38 -16.27
N ARG A 35 -2.96 10.75 -15.44
CA ARG A 35 -2.84 10.19 -14.08
C ARG A 35 -2.17 11.10 -13.04
N ALA A 36 -2.83 11.24 -11.89
CA ALA A 36 -2.29 11.89 -10.71
C ALA A 36 -1.19 11.04 -10.01
N VAL A 37 -0.30 11.71 -9.30
CA VAL A 37 0.76 11.11 -8.46
C VAL A 37 0.55 11.50 -7.00
N ILE A 38 0.89 10.60 -6.07
CA ILE A 38 0.73 10.86 -4.62
C ILE A 38 1.83 11.82 -4.17
N ALA A 39 1.45 13.07 -3.87
CA ALA A 39 2.39 14.10 -3.44
C ALA A 39 2.70 14.07 -1.93
N LYS A 40 1.80 13.50 -1.12
CA LYS A 40 1.93 13.40 0.34
C LYS A 40 0.93 12.37 0.89
N LEU A 41 1.33 11.59 1.89
CA LEU A 41 0.44 10.68 2.62
C LEU A 41 0.54 10.94 4.13
N ARG A 42 -0.60 11.33 4.73
CA ARG A 42 -0.74 11.52 6.18
C ARG A 42 -1.75 10.51 6.71
N ALA A 43 -1.43 9.88 7.83
CA ALA A 43 -2.32 8.97 8.55
C ALA A 43 -2.39 9.38 10.02
N ASP A 44 -3.59 9.62 10.53
CA ASP A 44 -3.83 9.83 11.96
C ASP A 44 -4.16 8.50 12.62
N LEU A 45 -3.33 8.07 13.56
CA LEU A 45 -3.49 6.82 14.30
C LEU A 45 -4.15 7.10 15.65
N VAL A 46 -5.22 6.36 15.99
CA VAL A 46 -5.79 6.37 17.35
C VAL A 46 -4.95 5.45 18.23
N LEU A 47 -4.36 6.00 19.29
CA LEU A 47 -3.56 5.23 20.26
C LEU A 47 -4.47 4.58 21.34
N PRO A 48 -4.03 3.49 22.00
CA PRO A 48 -4.79 2.82 23.07
C PRO A 48 -5.08 3.64 24.35
N ASN A 49 -4.69 4.92 24.38
CA ASN A 49 -4.99 5.87 25.46
C ASN A 49 -5.86 7.05 24.98
N ASP A 50 -6.64 6.83 23.91
CA ASP A 50 -7.55 7.79 23.26
C ASP A 50 -6.87 9.09 22.78
N LYS A 51 -5.57 9.04 22.50
CA LYS A 51 -4.83 10.14 21.86
C LYS A 51 -4.61 9.87 20.38
N ILE A 52 -4.60 10.91 19.57
CA ILE A 52 -4.21 10.82 18.16
C ILE A 52 -2.69 11.00 18.02
N LEU A 53 -2.07 10.12 17.24
CA LEU A 53 -0.72 10.24 16.74
C LEU A 53 -0.76 10.43 15.22
N THR A 54 -0.52 11.66 14.76
CA THR A 54 -0.34 11.94 13.34
C THR A 54 1.00 11.38 12.86
N VAL A 55 0.96 10.49 11.87
CA VAL A 55 2.12 10.03 11.11
C VAL A 55 2.09 10.72 9.75
N ASP A 56 3.04 11.62 9.52
CA ASP A 56 3.36 12.11 8.18
C ASP A 56 4.36 11.11 7.57
N ILE A 57 3.96 10.37 6.54
CA ILE A 57 4.85 9.46 5.83
C ILE A 57 5.55 10.27 4.74
N ASP A 58 6.72 10.81 5.11
CA ASP A 58 7.62 11.49 4.19
C ASP A 58 8.55 10.47 3.51
N PHE A 59 9.01 10.81 2.29
CA PHE A 59 9.79 9.92 1.42
C PHE A 59 11.15 10.51 1.05
N ASP A 60 11.94 10.93 2.05
CA ASP A 60 13.41 11.18 2.04
C ASP A 60 13.89 11.28 3.52
N THR A 61 15.16 11.24 3.95
CA THR A 61 16.47 11.11 3.26
C THR A 61 17.42 10.13 3.99
N ASP A 62 17.52 10.24 5.33
CA ASP A 62 18.80 10.03 6.06
C ASP A 62 19.26 8.59 6.34
N SER A 63 18.47 7.56 6.03
CA SER A 63 18.99 6.18 6.04
C SER A 63 19.41 5.80 4.62
N GLY A 64 20.63 5.26 4.45
CA GLY A 64 21.26 4.97 3.14
C GLY A 64 20.61 3.85 2.31
N TYR A 65 19.28 3.76 2.27
CA TYR A 65 18.47 2.77 1.57
C TYR A 65 18.73 1.30 1.98
N HIS A 66 19.45 1.08 3.08
CA HIS A 66 20.07 -0.22 3.38
C HIS A 66 19.09 -1.37 3.59
N ASN A 67 17.84 -1.11 4.00
CA ASN A 67 16.77 -2.09 4.19
C ASN A 67 15.48 -1.70 3.44
N ASN A 68 15.59 -0.89 2.38
CA ASN A 68 14.41 -0.42 1.66
C ASN A 68 13.73 -1.56 0.90
N SER A 69 12.41 -1.61 1.01
CA SER A 69 11.57 -2.58 0.31
C SER A 69 11.15 -2.03 -1.04
N ILE A 70 11.27 -2.83 -2.10
CA ILE A 70 10.60 -2.56 -3.37
C ILE A 70 9.12 -2.89 -3.18
N MET A 71 8.25 -1.88 -3.24
CA MET A 71 6.82 -2.08 -3.24
C MET A 71 6.35 -2.42 -4.66
N VAL A 72 5.78 -3.61 -4.83
CA VAL A 72 5.31 -4.12 -6.11
C VAL A 72 3.80 -4.36 -6.02
N MET A 73 3.05 -3.92 -7.03
CA MET A 73 1.59 -3.83 -6.98
C MET A 73 0.88 -4.46 -8.20
N ASP A 74 1.62 -5.03 -9.16
CA ASP A 74 1.09 -5.62 -10.39
C ASP A 74 1.90 -6.83 -10.87
N ASP A 75 1.30 -7.65 -11.75
CA ASP A 75 1.90 -8.89 -12.27
C ASP A 75 3.23 -8.61 -13.01
N PHE A 76 3.30 -7.50 -13.76
CA PHE A 76 4.47 -7.11 -14.54
C PHE A 76 5.66 -6.75 -13.63
N GLY A 77 5.45 -5.93 -12.62
CA GLY A 77 6.49 -5.62 -11.62
C GLY A 77 6.92 -6.86 -10.85
N VAL A 78 6.00 -7.78 -10.55
CA VAL A 78 6.32 -9.04 -9.86
C VAL A 78 7.24 -9.91 -10.69
N GLU A 79 6.97 -10.11 -11.98
CA GLU A 79 7.83 -10.93 -12.84
C GLU A 79 9.17 -10.26 -13.17
N MET A 80 9.22 -8.93 -13.33
CA MET A 80 10.49 -8.21 -13.46
C MET A 80 11.40 -8.43 -12.24
N ILE A 81 10.85 -8.32 -11.04
CA ILE A 81 11.60 -8.53 -9.80
C ILE A 81 11.92 -10.02 -9.59
N ALA A 82 10.98 -10.93 -9.83
CA ALA A 82 11.23 -12.37 -9.71
C ALA A 82 12.35 -12.82 -10.65
N THR A 83 12.34 -12.40 -11.93
CA THR A 83 13.39 -12.73 -12.91
C THR A 83 14.76 -12.17 -12.49
N ALA A 84 14.82 -10.95 -11.95
CA ALA A 84 16.05 -10.37 -11.43
C ALA A 84 16.62 -11.16 -10.23
N PHE A 85 15.75 -11.65 -9.35
CA PHE A 85 16.15 -12.52 -8.24
C PHE A 85 16.52 -13.95 -8.70
N GLU A 86 15.89 -14.46 -9.76
CA GLU A 86 16.22 -15.76 -10.37
C GLU A 86 17.65 -15.78 -10.91
N VAL A 87 18.03 -14.74 -11.66
CA VAL A 87 19.38 -14.60 -12.21
C VAL A 87 20.43 -14.38 -11.13
N LYS A 88 20.11 -13.62 -10.07
CA LYS A 88 21.10 -13.19 -9.08
C LYS A 88 21.29 -14.16 -7.91
N TYR A 89 20.22 -14.82 -7.45
CA TYR A 89 20.23 -15.68 -6.26
C TYR A 89 19.67 -17.09 -6.54
N GLY A 90 19.17 -17.35 -7.75
CA GLY A 90 18.66 -18.65 -8.16
C GLY A 90 17.14 -18.81 -7.98
N LYS A 91 16.61 -19.80 -8.68
CA LYS A 91 15.17 -20.02 -8.90
C LYS A 91 14.30 -20.01 -7.64
N ILE A 92 14.75 -20.61 -6.54
CA ILE A 92 13.99 -20.67 -5.28
C ILE A 92 13.65 -19.28 -4.69
N HIS A 93 14.47 -18.26 -4.97
CA HIS A 93 14.25 -16.88 -4.52
C HIS A 93 13.17 -16.19 -5.36
N ALA A 94 13.14 -16.46 -6.66
CA ALA A 94 12.13 -15.97 -7.59
C ALA A 94 10.77 -16.64 -7.38
N ASP A 95 10.76 -17.96 -7.22
CA ASP A 95 9.55 -18.73 -6.98
C ASP A 95 8.84 -18.26 -5.69
N LYS A 96 9.59 -17.93 -4.62
CA LYS A 96 8.99 -17.33 -3.41
C LYS A 96 8.29 -15.99 -3.68
N ILE A 97 8.85 -15.13 -4.53
CA ILE A 97 8.25 -13.84 -4.89
C ILE A 97 6.97 -14.06 -5.71
N ARG A 98 7.00 -14.98 -6.67
CA ARG A 98 5.83 -15.39 -7.47
C ARG A 98 4.74 -16.00 -6.60
N THR A 99 5.08 -16.89 -5.67
CA THR A 99 4.18 -17.49 -4.68
C THR A 99 3.57 -16.43 -3.76
N ALA A 100 4.37 -15.53 -3.19
CA ALA A 100 3.90 -14.48 -2.29
C ALA A 100 2.93 -13.48 -2.94
N TRP A 101 2.95 -13.38 -4.28
CA TRP A 101 1.96 -12.62 -5.06
C TRP A 101 0.74 -13.47 -5.45
N ASN A 102 0.97 -14.68 -5.96
CA ASN A 102 -0.07 -15.51 -6.56
C ASN A 102 -0.91 -16.29 -5.55
N GLU A 103 -0.46 -16.44 -4.32
CA GLU A 103 -1.17 -17.14 -3.26
C GLU A 103 -1.79 -16.18 -2.25
N ARG A 104 -2.79 -16.67 -1.52
CA ARG A 104 -3.31 -15.98 -0.34
C ARG A 104 -2.31 -16.13 0.81
N GLN A 105 -2.21 -15.14 1.70
CA GLN A 105 -1.25 -15.22 2.81
C GLN A 105 -1.68 -16.29 3.84
N LYS A 106 -2.99 -16.52 3.95
CA LYS A 106 -3.66 -17.58 4.68
C LYS A 106 -4.80 -18.13 3.82
N GLU A 107 -5.11 -19.41 3.97
CA GLU A 107 -6.19 -20.09 3.21
C GLU A 107 -7.53 -19.34 3.24
N ASN A 108 -7.89 -18.84 4.42
CA ASN A 108 -9.13 -18.12 4.71
C ASN A 108 -9.10 -16.62 4.34
N ASP A 109 -7.97 -16.09 3.86
CA ASP A 109 -7.91 -14.69 3.44
C ASP A 109 -8.91 -14.44 2.30
N PRO A 110 -9.63 -13.31 2.30
CA PRO A 110 -10.67 -13.04 1.32
C PRO A 110 -10.18 -12.85 -0.12
N ARG A 111 -8.90 -12.50 -0.30
CA ARG A 111 -8.30 -12.24 -1.61
C ARG A 111 -6.78 -12.45 -1.56
N LYS A 112 -6.14 -12.40 -2.73
CA LYS A 112 -4.68 -12.29 -2.83
C LYS A 112 -4.21 -10.93 -2.29
N PRO A 113 -2.92 -10.76 -1.97
CA PRO A 113 -2.34 -9.49 -1.53
C PRO A 113 -2.60 -8.36 -2.55
N THR A 114 -2.71 -7.12 -2.05
CA THR A 114 -2.87 -5.93 -2.91
C THR A 114 -1.52 -5.35 -3.32
N TYR A 115 -0.48 -5.60 -2.51
CA TYR A 115 0.91 -5.32 -2.84
C TYR A 115 1.83 -6.26 -2.07
N ILE A 116 3.06 -6.41 -2.55
CA ILE A 116 4.16 -7.07 -1.84
C ILE A 116 5.28 -6.06 -1.58
N LEU A 117 5.89 -6.13 -0.39
CA LEU A 117 7.14 -5.45 -0.09
C LEU A 117 8.27 -6.48 -0.20
N VAL A 118 9.11 -6.35 -1.22
CA VAL A 118 10.24 -7.24 -1.48
C VAL A 118 11.53 -6.59 -0.99
N GLN A 119 12.22 -7.25 -0.07
CA GLN A 119 13.55 -6.85 0.39
C GLN A 119 14.63 -7.77 -0.20
N LYS A 120 15.86 -7.24 -0.29
CA LYS A 120 17.05 -8.04 -0.57
C LYS A 120 17.21 -9.16 0.48
N PRO A 121 17.88 -10.28 0.14
CA PRO A 121 18.31 -11.27 1.11
C PRO A 121 19.29 -10.67 2.14
N GLU A 122 19.47 -11.36 3.27
CA GLU A 122 20.49 -10.99 4.27
C GLU A 122 21.88 -11.48 3.83
N ASP A 123 21.94 -12.67 3.21
CA ASP A 123 23.06 -13.21 2.44
C ASP A 123 22.57 -14.00 1.21
N GLU A 124 23.49 -14.39 0.32
CA GLU A 124 23.17 -15.06 -0.97
C GLU A 124 22.48 -16.43 -0.83
N ASN A 125 22.56 -17.09 0.33
CA ASN A 125 21.90 -18.38 0.59
C ASN A 125 20.54 -18.20 1.29
N THR A 126 20.22 -17.00 1.79
CA THR A 126 18.92 -16.70 2.41
C THR A 126 17.86 -16.34 1.38
N ILE A 127 16.64 -16.85 1.56
CA ILE A 127 15.53 -16.57 0.65
C ILE A 127 14.93 -15.18 0.98
N PRO A 128 14.66 -14.28 0.00
CA PRO A 128 14.19 -12.91 0.25
C PRO A 128 13.03 -12.79 1.23
N LYS A 129 13.01 -11.67 1.95
CA LYS A 129 11.83 -11.26 2.72
C LYS A 129 10.82 -10.62 1.77
N SER A 130 9.73 -11.32 1.53
CA SER A 130 8.55 -10.86 0.81
C SER A 130 7.41 -10.68 1.81
N HIS A 131 6.97 -9.44 2.04
CA HIS A 131 5.84 -9.14 2.91
C HIS A 131 4.62 -8.76 2.07
N PRO A 132 3.76 -9.73 1.70
CA PRO A 132 2.45 -9.43 1.14
C PRO A 132 1.59 -8.65 2.15
N LYS A 133 0.72 -7.76 1.65
CA LYS A 133 -0.15 -6.91 2.48
C LYS A 133 -1.57 -6.76 1.91
N CYS A 134 -2.50 -6.43 2.81
CA CYS A 134 -3.88 -6.06 2.51
C CYS A 134 -4.72 -7.14 1.77
N GLY A 135 -4.35 -8.41 1.91
CA GLY A 135 -5.12 -9.55 1.36
C GLY A 135 -6.11 -10.17 2.37
N ASP A 136 -5.86 -9.94 3.66
CA ASP A 136 -6.38 -10.65 4.82
C ASP A 136 -7.72 -10.13 5.37
N GLU A 137 -8.12 -8.89 5.05
CA GLU A 137 -9.35 -8.28 5.56
C GLU A 137 -10.41 -8.03 4.48
N LYS A 138 -11.67 -8.40 4.78
CA LYS A 138 -12.85 -8.01 3.99
C LYS A 138 -13.27 -6.61 4.43
N HIS A 139 -13.75 -5.80 3.48
CA HIS A 139 -14.56 -4.65 3.88
C HIS A 139 -15.81 -5.16 4.62
N PRO A 140 -16.13 -4.62 5.82
CA PRO A 140 -17.34 -4.99 6.53
C PRO A 140 -18.57 -4.52 5.71
N PRO A 141 -19.67 -5.30 5.68
CA PRO A 141 -20.82 -4.98 4.86
C PRO A 141 -21.48 -3.65 5.30
N LYS A 142 -21.88 -2.86 4.30
CA LYS A 142 -22.54 -1.57 4.47
C LYS A 142 -23.86 -1.70 5.24
N LEU A 143 -23.87 -1.32 6.52
CA LEU A 143 -25.15 -1.21 7.25
C LEU A 143 -25.96 -0.04 6.67
N ALA A 144 -27.20 -0.33 6.30
CA ALA A 144 -28.14 0.69 5.83
C ALA A 144 -28.37 1.74 6.93
N PRO A 145 -28.44 3.04 6.58
CA PRO A 145 -28.71 4.10 7.56
C PRO A 145 -30.12 3.94 8.15
N GLN A 146 -30.24 4.06 9.47
CA GLN A 146 -31.50 3.94 10.22
C GLN A 146 -32.50 5.09 9.97
N SER A 147 -32.15 6.07 9.12
CA SER A 147 -32.91 7.28 8.88
C SER A 147 -34.00 7.13 7.80
N ILE A 148 -34.80 6.06 7.89
CA ILE A 148 -36.12 5.97 7.25
C ILE A 148 -37.08 5.27 8.23
N THR A 149 -37.61 6.03 9.20
CA THR A 149 -38.79 5.67 10.00
C THR A 149 -39.43 6.96 10.51
#